data_AF-A0A172WF33-F1
#
_entry.id   AF-A0A172WF33-F1
#
_cell.length_a   1.000
_cell.length_b   1.000
_cell.length_c   1.000
_cell.angle_alpha   90.00
_cell.angle_beta   90.00
_cell.angle_gamma   90.00
#
_symmetry.space_group_name_H-M   'P 1'
#
loop_
_entity.id
_entity.type
_entity.pdbx_description
1 polymer ?
#
loop_
_entity_poly.entity_id
_entity_poly.type
_entity_poly.pdbx_seq_one_letter_code
_entity_poly.pdbx_strand_id
1 'polypeptide(L)'
;MDYVPLILGLVMGVATSYTDMKTGFIDDLHVFPIAGLSIVYHLYRGFFVEHNTMLALSGLIGFFIGLVLGLVLYFLGAWASGDVVILAGFSALLPYPPSTASLIPPYALNYPLYPISILLNSIIAIFPFIFLYSFGVLIARKKFSELKEILTSGVRLTVEVVLWITAALGLQIALYNTTGTVFGGLLGWVFTFIVVVALGRARKFGDAFGLLVLGYLLYLDPRMALWIFARLLAVIYLLKVFFSTVKFMRTEVLMEEVPLEELEEWDILGETIFEKNGQIGRDRTDSFVRLKISLLTANLEVLRPNYGRVIASPTAEGLKKEQIEELKRLVEEGKLENRFLRKKAMPFAPALFIGFLIAYFWGDIFWWIQLKIAGL
;
A
#
# COMPACT_ATOMS: atom_id res chain seq x y z
N MET A 1 -22.01 21.47 13.82
CA MET A 1 -20.71 21.11 13.23
C MET A 1 -19.80 20.71 14.38
N ASP A 2 -19.50 19.42 14.50
CA ASP A 2 -18.66 18.91 15.58
C ASP A 2 -17.18 19.00 15.21
N TYR A 3 -16.55 20.09 15.59
CA TYR A 3 -15.13 20.31 15.32
C TYR A 3 -14.20 19.61 16.31
N VAL A 4 -14.72 19.09 17.43
CA VAL A 4 -13.90 18.47 18.48
C VAL A 4 -13.15 17.23 17.97
N PRO A 5 -13.81 16.25 17.30
CA PRO A 5 -13.09 15.12 16.71
C PRO A 5 -12.06 15.53 15.66
N LEU A 6 -12.35 16.58 14.89
CA LEU A 6 -11.42 17.10 13.89
C LEU A 6 -10.17 17.71 14.53
N ILE A 7 -10.33 18.58 15.51
CA ILE A 7 -9.19 19.24 16.18
C ILE A 7 -8.31 18.20 16.86
N LEU A 8 -8.92 17.28 17.61
CA LEU A 8 -8.18 16.20 18.27
C LEU A 8 -7.50 15.28 17.25
N GLY A 9 -8.17 14.95 16.14
CA GLY A 9 -7.60 14.16 15.04
C GLY A 9 -6.45 14.88 14.33
N LEU A 10 -6.52 16.20 14.14
CA LEU A 10 -5.43 17.00 13.59
C LEU A 10 -4.21 17.00 14.50
N VAL A 11 -4.42 17.20 15.82
CA VAL A 11 -3.32 17.16 16.80
C VAL A 11 -2.67 15.79 16.82
N MET A 12 -3.48 14.72 16.93
CA MET A 12 -2.97 13.35 16.95
C MET A 12 -2.23 13.03 15.65
N GLY A 13 -2.83 13.31 14.50
CA GLY A 13 -2.26 12.99 13.20
C GLY A 13 -0.98 13.74 12.89
N VAL A 14 -0.88 15.02 13.23
CA VAL A 14 0.37 15.79 13.06
C VAL A 14 1.46 15.29 13.99
N ALA A 15 1.13 15.03 15.27
CA ALA A 15 2.10 14.53 16.25
C ALA A 15 2.65 13.15 15.83
N THR A 16 1.77 12.19 15.53
CA THR A 16 2.17 10.84 15.15
C THR A 16 2.88 10.80 13.80
N SER A 17 2.44 11.60 12.83
CA SER A 17 3.14 11.70 11.53
C SER A 17 4.54 12.27 11.68
N TYR A 18 4.73 13.27 12.55
CA TYR A 18 6.03 13.88 12.76
C TYR A 18 6.99 12.93 13.49
N THR A 19 6.54 12.23 14.54
CA THR A 19 7.37 11.25 15.24
C THR A 19 7.74 10.09 14.31
N ASP A 20 6.75 9.52 13.61
CA ASP A 20 6.96 8.40 12.70
C ASP A 20 7.93 8.74 11.55
N MET A 21 7.81 9.93 10.94
CA MET A 21 8.75 10.36 9.91
C MET A 21 10.18 10.62 10.41
N LYS A 22 10.35 10.97 11.70
CA LYS A 22 11.64 11.37 12.27
C LYS A 22 12.38 10.22 12.94
N THR A 23 11.67 9.41 13.73
CA THR A 23 12.24 8.33 14.53
C THR A 23 11.88 6.96 14.00
N GLY A 24 10.84 6.82 13.15
CA GLY A 24 10.30 5.52 12.73
C GLY A 24 9.57 4.78 13.86
N PHE A 25 9.38 5.44 15.00
CA PHE A 25 8.69 4.92 16.17
C PHE A 25 7.53 5.85 16.54
N ILE A 26 6.42 5.24 16.93
CA ILE A 26 5.22 5.95 17.37
C ILE A 26 5.24 6.01 18.89
N ASP A 27 5.15 7.21 19.46
CA ASP A 27 5.05 7.41 20.90
C ASP A 27 3.59 7.29 21.34
N ASP A 28 3.32 6.26 22.16
CA ASP A 28 2.02 5.97 22.77
C ASP A 28 1.43 7.16 23.54
N LEU A 29 2.29 8.06 24.03
CA LEU A 29 1.91 9.25 24.79
C LEU A 29 1.00 10.21 23.99
N HIS A 30 1.02 10.16 22.65
CA HIS A 30 0.17 11.00 21.83
C HIS A 30 -1.22 10.38 21.55
N VAL A 31 -1.31 9.05 21.50
CA VAL A 31 -2.51 8.37 21.01
C VAL A 31 -3.49 8.07 22.14
N PHE A 32 -3.03 7.52 23.26
CA PHE A 32 -3.93 7.10 24.35
C PHE A 32 -4.66 8.27 25.03
N PRO A 33 -4.03 9.42 25.33
CA PRO A 33 -4.74 10.55 25.92
C PRO A 33 -5.83 11.10 24.99
N ILE A 34 -5.56 11.16 23.69
CA ILE A 34 -6.53 11.67 22.70
C ILE A 34 -7.67 10.68 22.51
N ALA A 35 -7.38 9.38 22.42
CA ALA A 35 -8.41 8.34 22.40
C ALA A 35 -9.29 8.39 23.66
N GLY A 36 -8.69 8.58 24.84
CA GLY A 36 -9.42 8.74 26.10
C GLY A 36 -10.33 9.96 26.12
N LEU A 37 -9.83 11.12 25.69
CA LEU A 37 -10.64 12.34 25.54
C LEU A 37 -11.81 12.15 24.56
N SER A 38 -11.60 11.36 23.51
CA SER A 38 -12.64 11.05 22.52
C SER A 38 -13.75 10.20 23.09
N ILE A 39 -13.39 9.17 23.87
CA ILE A 39 -14.37 8.33 24.58
C ILE A 39 -15.18 9.18 25.55
N VAL A 40 -14.54 10.04 26.34
CA VAL A 40 -15.22 10.95 27.27
C VAL A 40 -16.14 11.92 26.51
N TYR A 41 -15.69 12.46 25.38
CA TYR A 41 -16.50 13.33 24.53
C TYR A 41 -17.77 12.64 24.04
N HIS A 42 -17.65 11.41 23.50
CA HIS A 42 -18.81 10.64 23.02
C HIS A 42 -19.75 10.24 24.15
N LEU A 43 -19.22 9.85 25.32
CA LEU A 43 -20.03 9.58 26.52
C LEU A 43 -20.84 10.80 26.94
N TYR A 44 -20.21 11.98 26.98
CA TYR A 44 -20.89 13.23 27.33
C TYR A 44 -21.99 13.57 26.31
N ARG A 45 -21.65 13.51 25.02
CA ARG A 45 -22.57 13.74 23.90
C ARG A 45 -23.78 12.82 23.93
N GLY A 46 -23.54 11.52 24.07
CA GLY A 46 -24.59 10.51 24.01
C GLY A 46 -25.51 10.57 25.22
N PHE A 47 -24.99 10.68 26.45
CA PHE A 47 -25.83 10.67 27.64
C PHE A 47 -26.51 12.00 27.93
N PHE A 48 -25.80 13.13 27.80
CA PHE A 48 -26.28 14.42 28.29
C PHE A 48 -26.88 15.33 27.21
N VAL A 49 -26.48 15.15 25.94
CA VAL A 49 -26.98 15.99 24.84
C VAL A 49 -28.07 15.27 24.06
N GLU A 50 -27.75 14.08 23.53
CA GLU A 50 -28.64 13.37 22.60
C GLU A 50 -29.51 12.29 23.24
N HIS A 51 -29.21 11.89 24.48
CA HIS A 51 -29.91 10.83 25.19
C HIS A 51 -29.91 9.49 24.41
N ASN A 52 -28.82 9.22 23.68
CA ASN A 52 -28.62 8.03 22.87
C ASN A 52 -27.45 7.20 23.43
N THR A 53 -27.78 6.02 23.96
CA THR A 53 -26.81 5.09 24.56
C THR A 53 -25.81 4.55 23.53
N MET A 54 -26.24 4.35 22.28
CA MET A 54 -25.38 3.88 21.21
C MET A 54 -24.32 4.93 20.84
N LEU A 55 -24.72 6.20 20.79
CA LEU A 55 -23.78 7.30 20.60
C LEU A 55 -22.82 7.42 21.79
N ALA A 56 -23.32 7.27 23.02
CA ALA A 56 -22.50 7.37 24.22
C ALA A 56 -21.33 6.38 24.22
N LEU A 57 -21.62 5.13 23.84
CA LEU A 57 -20.62 4.06 23.77
C LEU A 57 -19.85 4.02 22.45
N SER A 58 -20.22 4.85 21.47
CA SER A 58 -19.67 4.78 20.12
C SER A 58 -18.15 4.98 20.06
N GLY A 59 -17.58 5.88 20.88
CA GLY A 59 -16.14 6.07 20.95
C GLY A 59 -15.40 4.83 21.46
N LEU A 60 -15.97 4.13 22.44
CA LEU A 60 -15.40 2.88 22.98
C LEU A 60 -15.53 1.74 21.95
N ILE A 61 -16.70 1.61 21.33
CA ILE A 61 -16.94 0.58 20.31
C ILE A 61 -16.01 0.82 19.10
N GLY A 62 -15.90 2.06 18.65
CA GLY A 62 -15.02 2.48 17.56
C GLY A 62 -13.56 2.15 17.87
N PHE A 63 -13.08 2.46 19.08
CA PHE A 63 -11.73 2.09 19.53
C PHE A 63 -11.46 0.59 19.37
N PHE A 64 -12.34 -0.27 19.89
CA PHE A 64 -12.16 -1.71 19.81
C PHE A 64 -12.27 -2.25 18.39
N ILE A 65 -13.17 -1.72 17.55
CA ILE A 65 -13.25 -2.11 16.14
C ILE A 65 -11.94 -1.73 15.43
N GLY A 66 -11.45 -0.50 15.62
CA GLY A 66 -10.18 -0.05 15.04
C GLY A 66 -9.01 -0.92 15.49
N LEU A 67 -8.97 -1.28 16.78
CA LEU A 67 -7.97 -2.18 17.34
C LEU A 67 -8.03 -3.57 16.71
N VAL A 68 -9.22 -4.18 16.60
CA VAL A 68 -9.41 -5.49 15.98
C VAL A 68 -9.01 -5.46 14.51
N LEU A 69 -9.42 -4.44 13.76
CA LEU A 69 -9.04 -4.27 12.36
C LEU A 69 -7.52 -4.13 12.19
N GLY A 70 -6.89 -3.32 13.03
CA GLY A 70 -5.43 -3.17 13.02
C GLY A 70 -4.71 -4.47 13.40
N LEU A 71 -5.18 -5.20 14.43
CA LEU A 71 -4.61 -6.48 14.82
C LEU A 71 -4.71 -7.52 13.70
N VAL A 72 -5.81 -7.56 12.96
CA VAL A 72 -5.94 -8.43 11.77
C VAL A 72 -4.83 -8.13 10.77
N LEU A 73 -4.55 -6.85 10.49
CA LEU A 73 -3.47 -6.47 9.58
C LEU A 73 -2.07 -6.74 10.13
N TYR A 74 -1.88 -6.58 11.44
CA TYR A 74 -0.63 -6.94 12.12
C TYR A 74 -0.34 -8.45 12.00
N PHE A 75 -1.32 -9.31 12.29
CA PHE A 75 -1.14 -10.77 12.17
C PHE A 75 -0.96 -11.24 10.71
N LEU A 76 -1.50 -10.50 9.74
CA LEU A 76 -1.23 -10.72 8.32
C LEU A 76 0.17 -10.22 7.89
N GLY A 77 0.93 -9.59 8.80
CA GLY A 77 2.25 -9.02 8.52
C GLY A 77 2.18 -7.77 7.63
N ALA A 78 1.01 -7.14 7.51
CA ALA A 78 0.83 -5.95 6.69
C ALA A 78 1.30 -4.69 7.43
N TRP A 79 1.03 -4.59 8.73
CA TRP A 79 1.23 -3.38 9.55
C TRP A 79 2.09 -3.64 10.80
N ALA A 80 2.68 -2.57 11.33
CA ALA A 80 3.38 -2.60 12.62
C ALA A 80 2.41 -2.37 13.79
N SER A 81 2.83 -2.71 15.01
CA SER A 81 2.02 -2.56 16.22
C SER A 81 1.58 -1.10 16.48
N GLY A 82 2.42 -0.12 16.15
CA GLY A 82 2.08 1.31 16.30
C GLY A 82 0.91 1.74 15.41
N ASP A 83 0.83 1.24 14.18
CA ASP A 83 -0.25 1.57 13.23
C ASP A 83 -1.62 1.11 13.75
N VAL A 84 -1.64 -0.02 14.45
CA VAL A 84 -2.83 -0.58 15.10
C VAL A 84 -3.37 0.39 16.16
N VAL A 85 -2.48 0.95 16.98
CA VAL A 85 -2.86 1.88 18.05
C VAL A 85 -3.35 3.21 17.47
N ILE A 86 -2.69 3.74 16.44
CA ILE A 86 -3.13 4.95 15.73
C ILE A 86 -4.52 4.75 15.11
N LEU A 87 -4.75 3.61 14.44
CA LEU A 87 -6.06 3.30 13.87
C LEU A 87 -7.13 3.23 14.96
N ALA A 88 -6.85 2.58 16.09
CA ALA A 88 -7.77 2.54 17.23
C ALA A 88 -8.09 3.94 17.76
N GLY A 89 -7.09 4.83 17.87
CA GLY A 89 -7.27 6.22 18.26
C GLY A 89 -8.18 7.01 17.31
N PHE A 90 -7.93 6.93 16.00
CA PHE A 90 -8.78 7.62 15.01
C PHE A 90 -10.19 7.04 14.97
N SER A 91 -10.32 5.73 15.20
CA SER A 91 -11.60 5.03 15.26
C SER A 91 -12.43 5.44 16.49
N ALA A 92 -11.77 5.72 17.61
CA ALA A 92 -12.42 6.27 18.80
C ALA A 92 -12.90 7.72 18.59
N LEU A 93 -12.13 8.50 17.83
CA LEU A 93 -12.47 9.88 17.46
C LEU A 93 -13.69 9.94 16.55
N LEU A 94 -13.72 9.11 15.50
CA LEU A 94 -14.71 9.18 14.43
C LEU A 94 -15.45 7.84 14.23
N PRO A 95 -16.25 7.40 15.22
CA PRO A 95 -17.00 6.14 15.14
C PRO A 95 -18.17 6.22 14.14
N TYR A 96 -18.68 7.43 13.87
CA TYR A 96 -19.74 7.71 12.91
C TYR A 96 -19.29 8.76 11.87
N PRO A 97 -19.87 8.74 10.66
CA PRO A 97 -19.60 9.75 9.65
C PRO A 97 -20.01 11.15 10.15
N PRO A 98 -19.14 12.16 10.03
CA PRO A 98 -19.50 13.52 10.37
C PRO A 98 -20.46 14.09 9.32
N SER A 99 -21.19 15.15 9.68
CA SER A 99 -22.10 15.84 8.75
C SER A 99 -21.42 16.45 7.52
N THR A 100 -20.09 16.56 7.52
CA THR A 100 -19.26 17.02 6.40
C THR A 100 -19.00 15.93 5.35
N ALA A 101 -19.15 14.65 5.72
CA ALA A 101 -18.91 13.55 4.80
C ALA A 101 -19.99 13.54 3.71
N SER A 102 -19.55 13.68 2.46
CA SER A 102 -20.45 13.70 1.30
C SER A 102 -20.91 12.31 0.88
N LEU A 103 -20.07 11.29 1.14
CA LEU A 103 -20.38 9.92 0.78
C LEU A 103 -20.33 8.98 1.99
N ILE A 104 -21.51 8.53 2.42
CA ILE A 104 -21.68 7.69 3.59
C ILE A 104 -22.01 6.26 3.15
N PRO A 105 -21.23 5.25 3.56
CA PRO A 105 -21.51 3.86 3.24
C PRO A 105 -22.66 3.31 4.10
N PRO A 106 -23.47 2.36 3.60
CA PRO A 106 -24.62 1.83 4.32
C PRO A 106 -24.28 1.23 5.71
N TYR A 107 -23.11 0.62 5.85
CA TYR A 107 -22.68 0.00 7.11
C TYR A 107 -22.40 1.02 8.23
N ALA A 108 -22.16 2.29 7.91
CA ALA A 108 -21.80 3.32 8.87
C ALA A 108 -22.99 4.20 9.32
N LEU A 109 -24.19 3.94 8.80
CA LEU A 109 -25.38 4.75 9.12
C LEU A 109 -25.93 4.47 10.51
N ASN A 110 -26.06 3.19 10.87
CA ASN A 110 -26.74 2.79 12.11
C ASN A 110 -25.77 2.33 13.20
N TYR A 111 -24.61 1.81 12.80
CA TYR A 111 -23.61 1.24 13.70
C TYR A 111 -22.30 2.02 13.61
N PRO A 112 -21.50 2.07 14.68
CA PRO A 112 -20.23 2.77 14.75
C PRO A 112 -19.13 2.00 13.98
N LEU A 113 -19.41 1.66 12.72
CA LEU A 113 -18.55 0.89 11.81
C LEU A 113 -17.78 1.80 10.85
N TYR A 114 -17.79 3.11 11.09
CA TYR A 114 -16.97 4.05 10.33
C TYR A 114 -15.44 3.84 10.43
N PRO A 115 -14.89 3.14 11.46
CA PRO A 115 -13.50 2.68 11.44
C PRO A 115 -13.10 1.90 10.18
N ILE A 116 -14.04 1.19 9.53
CA ILE A 116 -13.80 0.50 8.26
C ILE A 116 -13.47 1.51 7.16
N SER A 117 -14.21 2.61 7.09
CA SER A 117 -13.97 3.70 6.12
C SER A 117 -12.62 4.35 6.34
N ILE A 118 -12.24 4.60 7.61
CA ILE A 118 -10.92 5.15 7.95
C ILE A 118 -9.83 4.20 7.45
N LEU A 119 -9.93 2.91 7.79
CA LEU A 119 -8.96 1.90 7.36
C LEU A 119 -8.81 1.85 5.83
N LEU A 120 -9.92 1.74 5.10
CA LEU A 120 -9.89 1.62 3.64
C LEU A 120 -9.35 2.90 2.99
N ASN A 121 -9.74 4.06 3.48
CA ASN A 121 -9.20 5.33 3.03
C ASN A 121 -7.70 5.43 3.30
N SER A 122 -7.21 4.97 4.46
CA SER A 122 -5.79 4.94 4.78
C SER A 122 -5.03 4.01 3.83
N ILE A 123 -5.55 2.81 3.54
CA ILE A 123 -4.94 1.88 2.58
C ILE A 123 -4.83 2.53 1.18
N ILE A 124 -5.89 3.21 0.74
CA ILE A 124 -5.87 3.93 -0.54
C ILE A 124 -4.90 5.13 -0.49
N ALA A 125 -4.82 5.83 0.65
CA ALA A 125 -3.97 6.99 0.84
C ALA A 125 -2.47 6.65 0.91
N ILE A 126 -2.10 5.40 1.23
CA ILE A 126 -0.73 4.92 1.12
C ILE A 126 -0.18 5.23 -0.27
N PHE A 127 -0.93 4.91 -1.33
CA PHE A 127 -0.44 5.02 -2.72
C PHE A 127 0.06 6.44 -3.07
N PRO A 128 -0.76 7.51 -2.96
CA PRO A 128 -0.29 8.87 -3.20
C PRO A 128 0.75 9.31 -2.18
N PHE A 129 0.67 8.85 -0.92
CA PHE A 129 1.68 9.19 0.09
C PHE A 129 3.06 8.63 -0.26
N ILE A 130 3.18 7.32 -0.57
CA ILE A 130 4.44 6.70 -1.01
C ILE A 130 4.97 7.51 -2.18
N PHE A 131 4.13 7.78 -3.17
CA PHE A 131 4.52 8.50 -4.37
C PHE A 131 5.14 9.86 -4.03
N LEU A 132 4.44 10.70 -3.26
CA LEU A 132 4.91 12.04 -2.89
C LEU A 132 6.15 11.98 -1.98
N TYR A 133 6.16 11.12 -0.96
CA TYR A 133 7.28 10.97 -0.04
C TYR A 133 8.54 10.56 -0.78
N SER A 134 8.45 9.57 -1.67
CA SER A 134 9.58 9.09 -2.47
C SER A 134 10.16 10.16 -3.37
N PHE A 135 9.29 10.91 -4.07
CA PHE A 135 9.71 12.03 -4.91
C PHE A 135 10.38 13.13 -4.06
N GLY A 136 9.83 13.44 -2.89
CA GLY A 136 10.42 14.39 -1.95
C GLY A 136 11.81 13.96 -1.50
N VAL A 137 11.99 12.69 -1.12
CA VAL A 137 13.30 12.14 -0.73
C VAL A 137 14.30 12.16 -1.89
N LEU A 138 13.88 11.82 -3.11
CA LEU A 138 14.72 11.87 -4.31
C LEU A 138 15.24 13.28 -4.58
N ILE A 139 14.35 14.28 -4.52
CA ILE A 139 14.69 15.69 -4.73
C ILE A 139 15.61 16.19 -3.62
N ALA A 140 15.29 15.89 -2.35
CA ALA A 140 16.09 16.31 -1.19
C ALA A 140 17.50 15.73 -1.23
N ARG A 141 17.66 14.46 -1.64
CA ARG A 141 18.96 13.78 -1.80
C ARG A 141 19.66 14.08 -3.12
N LYS A 142 19.08 14.92 -4.00
CA LYS A 142 19.60 15.28 -5.33
C LYS A 142 19.88 14.07 -6.24
N LYS A 143 19.13 12.97 -6.07
CA LYS A 143 19.22 11.74 -6.87
C LYS A 143 18.50 11.87 -8.21
N PHE A 144 18.94 12.81 -9.05
CA PHE A 144 18.28 13.15 -10.32
C PHE A 144 18.43 12.05 -11.40
N SER A 145 19.50 11.26 -11.34
CA SER A 145 19.72 10.10 -12.20
C SER A 145 18.62 9.05 -12.03
N GLU A 146 18.34 8.69 -10.78
CA GLU A 146 17.35 7.69 -10.40
C GLU A 146 15.94 8.19 -10.67
N LEU A 147 15.69 9.48 -10.45
CA LEU A 147 14.43 10.12 -10.85
C LEU A 147 14.20 10.03 -12.37
N LYS A 148 15.24 10.32 -13.17
CA LYS A 148 15.17 10.17 -14.63
C LYS A 148 14.94 8.71 -15.02
N GLU A 149 15.56 7.76 -14.34
CA GLU A 149 15.34 6.34 -14.58
C GLU A 149 13.90 5.93 -14.26
N ILE A 150 13.33 6.37 -13.13
CA ILE A 150 11.94 6.10 -12.75
C ILE A 150 10.97 6.61 -13.82
N LEU A 151 11.23 7.77 -14.42
CA LEU A 151 10.37 8.33 -15.46
C LEU A 151 10.57 7.65 -16.82
N THR A 152 11.82 7.37 -17.22
CA THR A 152 12.17 6.96 -18.60
C THR A 152 12.28 5.45 -18.82
N SER A 153 12.65 4.67 -17.80
CA SER A 153 12.78 3.21 -17.90
C SER A 153 11.45 2.59 -18.32
N GLY A 154 11.41 1.65 -19.27
CA GLY A 154 10.17 0.94 -19.60
C GLY A 154 9.03 1.77 -20.20
N VAL A 155 9.22 3.05 -20.55
CA VAL A 155 8.19 3.88 -21.23
C VAL A 155 7.73 3.22 -22.54
N ARG A 156 8.68 2.63 -23.27
CA ARG A 156 8.36 1.85 -24.47
C ARG A 156 7.37 0.73 -24.16
N LEU A 157 7.61 -0.04 -23.09
CA LEU A 157 6.70 -1.12 -22.69
C LEU A 157 5.32 -0.58 -22.27
N THR A 158 5.27 0.60 -21.63
CA THR A 158 4.00 1.27 -21.32
C THR A 158 3.20 1.54 -22.59
N VAL A 159 3.85 2.08 -23.63
CA VAL A 159 3.19 2.34 -24.92
C VAL A 159 2.76 1.04 -25.60
N GLU A 160 3.63 0.03 -25.62
CA GLU A 160 3.33 -1.31 -26.17
C GLU A 160 2.09 -1.93 -25.48
N VAL A 161 2.04 -1.92 -24.14
CA VAL A 161 0.90 -2.44 -23.38
C VAL A 161 -0.39 -1.69 -23.67
N VAL A 162 -0.33 -0.35 -23.77
CA VAL A 162 -1.51 0.47 -24.11
C VAL A 162 -2.01 0.13 -25.51
N LEU A 163 -1.10 -0.03 -26.48
CA LEU A 163 -1.45 -0.48 -27.83
C LEU A 163 -2.13 -1.86 -27.81
N TRP A 164 -1.63 -2.81 -27.02
CA TRP A 164 -2.22 -4.15 -26.91
C TRP A 164 -3.59 -4.13 -26.23
N ILE A 165 -3.80 -3.27 -25.22
CA ILE A 165 -5.12 -3.06 -24.61
C ILE A 165 -6.08 -2.44 -25.63
N THR A 166 -5.66 -1.43 -26.37
CA THR A 166 -6.46 -0.83 -27.45
C THR A 166 -6.81 -1.85 -28.52
N ALA A 167 -5.86 -2.72 -28.89
CA ALA A 167 -6.10 -3.82 -29.82
C ALA A 167 -7.17 -4.78 -29.31
N ALA A 168 -7.09 -5.17 -28.03
CA ALA A 168 -8.05 -6.06 -27.40
C ALA A 168 -9.46 -5.46 -27.34
N LEU A 169 -9.56 -4.17 -26.98
CA LEU A 169 -10.84 -3.44 -26.98
C LEU A 169 -11.42 -3.31 -28.40
N GLY A 170 -10.59 -2.98 -29.39
CA GLY A 170 -11.03 -2.94 -30.78
C GLY A 170 -11.50 -4.29 -31.31
N LEU A 171 -10.84 -5.38 -30.89
CA LEU A 171 -11.28 -6.74 -31.22
C LEU A 171 -12.63 -7.08 -30.57
N GLN A 172 -12.87 -6.65 -29.33
CA GLN A 172 -14.19 -6.79 -28.68
C GLN A 172 -15.29 -6.05 -29.45
N ILE A 173 -15.00 -4.84 -29.93
CA ILE A 173 -15.96 -4.07 -30.76
C ILE A 173 -16.23 -4.80 -32.08
N ALA A 174 -15.19 -5.31 -32.75
CA ALA A 174 -15.34 -6.06 -33.99
C ALA A 174 -16.14 -7.36 -33.81
N LEU A 175 -15.90 -8.08 -32.69
CA LEU A 175 -16.67 -9.26 -32.32
C LEU A 175 -18.14 -8.90 -32.07
N TYR A 176 -18.39 -7.85 -31.29
CA TYR A 176 -19.76 -7.38 -31.06
C TYR A 176 -20.49 -7.06 -32.38
N ASN A 177 -19.83 -6.38 -33.31
CA ASN A 177 -20.43 -6.05 -34.61
C ASN A 177 -20.71 -7.27 -35.51
N THR A 178 -20.00 -8.39 -35.31
CA THR A 178 -20.15 -9.61 -36.13
C THR A 178 -21.07 -10.64 -35.50
N THR A 179 -21.04 -10.82 -34.18
CA THR A 179 -21.81 -11.85 -33.47
C THR A 179 -22.98 -11.30 -32.67
N GLY A 180 -23.05 -9.98 -32.45
CA GLY A 180 -24.04 -9.33 -31.59
C GLY A 180 -23.86 -9.60 -30.09
N THR A 181 -22.81 -10.33 -29.69
CA THR A 181 -22.58 -10.72 -28.29
C THR A 181 -21.75 -9.67 -27.56
N VAL A 182 -22.29 -9.12 -26.47
CA VAL A 182 -21.56 -8.19 -25.59
C VAL A 182 -20.77 -8.98 -24.56
N PHE A 183 -19.43 -8.88 -24.62
CA PHE A 183 -18.57 -9.38 -23.55
C PHE A 183 -18.48 -8.34 -22.41
N GLY A 184 -19.55 -8.26 -21.61
CA GLY A 184 -19.61 -7.37 -20.44
C GLY A 184 -19.01 -7.99 -19.18
N GLY A 185 -18.69 -7.14 -18.20
CA GLY A 185 -18.27 -7.57 -16.86
C GLY A 185 -16.97 -8.39 -16.86
N LEU A 186 -16.92 -9.42 -16.02
CA LEU A 186 -15.72 -10.26 -15.81
C LEU A 186 -15.22 -10.94 -17.08
N LEU A 187 -16.12 -11.39 -17.97
CA LEU A 187 -15.75 -12.05 -19.22
C LEU A 187 -15.00 -11.10 -20.17
N GLY A 188 -15.43 -9.83 -20.23
CA GLY A 188 -14.72 -8.80 -20.99
C GLY A 188 -13.30 -8.56 -20.45
N TRP A 189 -13.13 -8.52 -19.13
CA TRP A 189 -11.81 -8.39 -18.50
C TRP A 189 -10.90 -9.59 -18.78
N VAL A 190 -11.42 -10.81 -18.65
CA VAL A 190 -10.67 -12.04 -18.93
C VAL A 190 -10.25 -12.11 -20.40
N PHE A 191 -11.14 -11.76 -21.33
CA PHE A 191 -10.81 -11.69 -22.75
C PHE A 191 -9.69 -10.69 -23.02
N THR A 192 -9.81 -9.46 -22.50
CA THR A 192 -8.79 -8.42 -22.67
C THR A 192 -7.44 -8.90 -22.13
N PHE A 193 -7.43 -9.53 -20.95
CA PHE A 193 -6.21 -10.07 -20.36
C PHE A 193 -5.56 -11.14 -21.26
N ILE A 194 -6.34 -12.12 -21.75
CA ILE A 194 -5.84 -13.18 -22.63
C ILE A 194 -5.23 -12.59 -23.91
N VAL A 195 -5.92 -11.65 -24.55
CA VAL A 195 -5.44 -11.01 -25.78
C VAL A 195 -4.16 -10.21 -25.52
N VAL A 196 -4.10 -9.41 -24.45
CA VAL A 196 -2.90 -8.65 -24.09
C VAL A 196 -1.70 -9.58 -23.85
N VAL A 197 -1.90 -10.69 -23.14
CA VAL A 197 -0.83 -11.69 -22.91
C VAL A 197 -0.38 -12.35 -24.23
N ALA A 198 -1.32 -12.71 -25.11
CA ALA A 198 -1.03 -13.29 -26.41
C ALA A 198 -0.23 -12.33 -27.31
N LEU A 199 -0.67 -11.07 -27.40
CA LEU A 199 0.04 -10.02 -28.16
C LEU A 199 1.40 -9.70 -27.55
N GLY A 200 1.51 -9.68 -26.21
CA GLY A 200 2.75 -9.44 -25.51
C GLY A 200 3.80 -10.55 -25.69
N ARG A 201 3.37 -11.80 -25.91
CA ARG A 201 4.26 -12.91 -26.27
C ARG A 201 4.86 -12.74 -27.67
N ALA A 202 4.10 -12.14 -28.58
CA ALA A 202 4.50 -11.85 -29.96
C ALA A 202 4.69 -10.33 -30.20
N ARG A 203 5.52 -9.66 -29.39
CA ARG A 203 5.64 -8.18 -29.31
C ARG A 203 5.57 -7.46 -30.67
N LYS A 204 6.40 -7.85 -31.66
CA LYS A 204 6.42 -7.20 -32.98
C LYS A 204 5.06 -7.25 -33.70
N PHE A 205 4.38 -8.39 -33.62
CA PHE A 205 3.04 -8.56 -34.19
C PHE A 205 2.00 -7.79 -33.36
N GLY A 206 2.11 -7.85 -32.03
CA GLY A 206 1.25 -7.11 -31.11
C GLY A 206 1.28 -5.60 -31.36
N ASP A 207 2.47 -5.04 -31.54
CA ASP A 207 2.66 -3.61 -31.81
C ASP A 207 2.08 -3.22 -33.17
N ALA A 208 2.36 -4.00 -34.22
CA ALA A 208 1.82 -3.76 -35.55
C ALA A 208 0.29 -3.84 -35.57
N PHE A 209 -0.28 -4.86 -34.93
CA PHE A 209 -1.72 -5.05 -34.82
C PHE A 209 -2.38 -3.94 -33.99
N GLY A 210 -1.78 -3.55 -32.86
CA GLY A 210 -2.27 -2.45 -32.05
C GLY A 210 -2.26 -1.11 -32.79
N LEU A 211 -1.23 -0.83 -33.59
CA LEU A 211 -1.18 0.35 -34.45
C LEU A 211 -2.25 0.32 -35.54
N LEU A 212 -2.50 -0.83 -36.16
CA LEU A 212 -3.56 -0.99 -37.16
C LEU A 212 -4.95 -0.76 -36.54
N VAL A 213 -5.23 -1.37 -35.38
CA VAL A 213 -6.50 -1.18 -34.68
C VAL A 213 -6.67 0.27 -34.23
N LEU A 214 -5.62 0.89 -33.67
CA LEU A 214 -5.65 2.31 -33.32
C LEU A 214 -5.94 3.18 -34.54
N GLY A 215 -5.29 2.92 -35.68
CA GLY A 215 -5.54 3.61 -36.94
C GLY A 215 -6.99 3.46 -37.42
N TYR A 216 -7.57 2.27 -37.28
CA TYR A 216 -8.97 2.02 -37.58
C TYR A 216 -9.92 2.77 -36.64
N LEU A 217 -9.65 2.78 -35.33
CA LEU A 217 -10.45 3.54 -34.36
C LEU A 217 -10.36 5.05 -34.61
N LEU A 218 -9.17 5.55 -34.97
CA LEU A 218 -8.97 6.94 -35.36
C LEU A 218 -9.73 7.30 -36.65
N TYR A 219 -9.87 6.36 -37.59
CA TYR A 219 -10.67 6.57 -38.79
C TYR A 219 -12.17 6.69 -38.47
N LEU A 220 -12.67 5.90 -37.52
CA LEU A 220 -14.08 5.93 -37.11
C LEU A 220 -14.45 7.18 -36.28
N ASP A 221 -13.70 7.44 -35.21
CA ASP A 221 -13.89 8.62 -34.36
C ASP A 221 -12.53 9.08 -33.81
N PRO A 222 -11.87 10.06 -34.48
CA PRO A 222 -10.57 10.54 -34.05
C PRO A 222 -10.58 11.11 -32.63
N ARG A 223 -11.65 11.80 -32.23
CA ARG A 223 -11.70 12.48 -30.93
C ARG A 223 -11.83 11.47 -29.80
N MET A 224 -12.75 10.53 -29.93
CA MET A 224 -12.97 9.50 -28.91
C MET A 224 -11.78 8.55 -28.82
N ALA A 225 -11.22 8.12 -29.96
CA ALA A 225 -10.08 7.21 -29.98
C ALA A 225 -8.83 7.84 -29.34
N LEU A 226 -8.51 9.10 -29.67
CA LEU A 226 -7.39 9.81 -29.05
C LEU A 226 -7.60 10.00 -27.55
N TRP A 227 -8.83 10.36 -27.12
CA TRP A 227 -9.11 10.56 -25.70
C TRP A 227 -8.99 9.26 -24.89
N ILE A 228 -9.55 8.15 -25.39
CA ILE A 228 -9.44 6.84 -24.75
C ILE A 228 -7.97 6.40 -24.69
N PHE A 229 -7.25 6.49 -25.82
CA PHE A 229 -5.84 6.11 -25.88
C PHE A 229 -4.97 6.95 -24.95
N ALA A 230 -5.13 8.28 -24.96
CA ALA A 230 -4.39 9.17 -24.07
C ALA A 230 -4.71 8.93 -22.60
N ARG A 231 -5.98 8.68 -22.26
CA ARG A 231 -6.40 8.35 -20.89
C ARG A 231 -5.80 7.01 -20.43
N LEU A 232 -5.85 5.97 -21.27
CA LEU A 232 -5.22 4.69 -20.98
C LEU A 232 -3.70 4.85 -20.81
N LEU A 233 -3.05 5.57 -21.72
CA LEU A 233 -1.62 5.85 -21.63
C LEU A 233 -1.26 6.55 -20.33
N ALA A 234 -2.01 7.59 -19.95
CA ALA A 234 -1.80 8.30 -18.70
C ALA A 234 -1.95 7.40 -17.47
N VAL A 235 -2.99 6.56 -17.42
CA VAL A 235 -3.24 5.63 -16.30
C VAL A 235 -2.15 4.56 -16.21
N ILE A 236 -1.81 3.89 -17.32
CA ILE A 236 -0.77 2.84 -17.32
C ILE A 236 0.60 3.44 -17.04
N TYR A 237 0.89 4.64 -17.55
CA TYR A 237 2.12 5.36 -17.23
C TYR A 237 2.19 5.72 -15.75
N LEU A 238 1.11 6.26 -15.16
CA LEU A 238 1.06 6.59 -13.74
C LEU A 238 1.27 5.36 -12.86
N LEU A 239 0.61 4.23 -13.18
CA LEU A 239 0.84 2.96 -12.49
C LEU A 239 2.29 2.49 -12.61
N LYS A 240 2.88 2.59 -13.81
CA LYS A 240 4.29 2.26 -14.03
C LYS A 240 5.22 3.12 -13.18
N VAL A 241 5.00 4.44 -13.14
CA VAL A 241 5.84 5.35 -12.36
C VAL A 241 5.67 5.00 -10.88
N PHE A 242 4.45 4.80 -10.41
CA PHE A 242 4.16 4.36 -9.05
C PHE A 242 4.95 3.08 -8.66
N PHE A 243 4.86 2.00 -9.44
CA PHE A 243 5.59 0.76 -9.14
C PHE A 243 7.11 0.94 -9.18
N SER A 244 7.61 1.78 -10.08
CA SER A 244 9.04 2.11 -10.16
C SER A 244 9.50 2.88 -8.92
N THR A 245 8.68 3.81 -8.45
CA THR A 245 8.90 4.57 -7.22
C THR A 245 8.88 3.67 -5.98
N VAL A 246 7.91 2.75 -5.87
CA VAL A 246 7.85 1.76 -4.77
C VAL A 246 9.10 0.88 -4.77
N LYS A 247 9.53 0.42 -5.94
CA LYS A 247 10.77 -0.37 -6.08
C LYS A 247 11.98 0.43 -5.58
N PHE A 248 12.12 1.68 -6.01
CA PHE A 248 13.19 2.57 -5.58
C PHE A 248 13.18 2.77 -4.06
N MET A 249 12.02 3.07 -3.47
CA MET A 249 11.89 3.22 -2.01
C MET A 249 12.40 2.00 -1.27
N ARG A 250 11.98 0.81 -1.71
CA ARG A 250 12.34 -0.44 -1.06
C ARG A 250 13.86 -0.69 -1.08
N THR A 251 14.53 -0.38 -2.18
CA THR A 251 15.96 -0.71 -2.35
C THR A 251 16.91 0.39 -1.89
N GLU A 252 16.54 1.66 -2.01
CA GLU A 252 17.46 2.79 -1.85
C GLU A 252 17.15 3.69 -0.64
N VAL A 253 15.94 3.62 -0.10
CA VAL A 253 15.48 4.49 0.99
C VAL A 253 15.20 3.69 2.26
N LEU A 254 14.53 2.56 2.12
CA LEU A 254 14.15 1.68 3.23
C LEU A 254 15.20 0.60 3.52
N MET A 255 16.30 0.53 2.77
CA MET A 255 17.43 -0.36 3.05
C MET A 255 18.68 0.47 3.30
N GLU A 256 19.39 0.14 4.37
CA GLU A 256 20.66 0.76 4.75
C GLU A 256 21.66 -0.34 5.11
N GLU A 257 22.91 -0.20 4.68
CA GLU A 257 23.99 -1.05 5.15
C GLU A 257 24.57 -0.46 6.44
N VAL A 258 24.46 -1.22 7.53
CA VAL A 258 24.96 -0.84 8.86
C VAL A 258 25.93 -1.90 9.39
N PRO A 259 26.93 -1.50 10.19
CA PRO A 259 27.74 -2.46 10.93
C PRO A 259 26.96 -3.02 12.12
N LEU A 260 27.43 -4.12 12.71
CA LEU A 260 26.79 -4.81 13.83
C LEU A 260 26.63 -3.90 15.05
N GLU A 261 27.56 -2.99 15.28
CA GLU A 261 27.57 -2.08 16.42
C GLU A 261 26.38 -1.09 16.38
N GLU A 262 25.79 -0.89 15.21
CA GLU A 262 24.61 -0.04 15.01
C GLU A 262 23.29 -0.82 14.98
N LEU A 263 23.34 -2.16 15.09
CA LEU A 263 22.15 -2.99 15.18
C LEU A 263 21.61 -3.00 16.61
N GLU A 264 20.36 -2.57 16.76
CA GLU A 264 19.66 -2.56 18.03
C GLU A 264 18.60 -3.67 18.11
N GLU A 265 18.14 -3.96 19.32
CA GLU A 265 16.96 -4.82 19.50
C GLU A 265 15.78 -4.22 18.73
N TRP A 266 14.95 -5.07 18.12
CA TRP A 266 13.82 -4.69 17.26
C TRP A 266 14.18 -4.19 15.85
N ASP A 267 15.46 -4.04 15.50
CA ASP A 267 15.85 -3.76 14.13
C ASP A 267 15.43 -4.89 13.19
N ILE A 268 14.86 -4.54 12.03
CA ILE A 268 14.42 -5.53 11.03
C ILE A 268 15.56 -5.71 10.03
N LEU A 269 16.09 -6.94 9.92
CA LEU A 269 17.08 -7.23 8.88
C LEU A 269 16.47 -7.23 7.48
N GLY A 270 17.27 -6.79 6.51
CA GLY A 270 17.00 -6.89 5.08
C GLY A 270 17.41 -8.21 4.47
N GLU A 271 18.07 -9.08 5.23
CA GLU A 271 18.62 -10.37 4.79
C GLU A 271 18.33 -11.49 5.78
N THR A 272 18.38 -12.73 5.31
CA THR A 272 18.28 -13.93 6.17
C THR A 272 19.67 -14.48 6.40
N ILE A 273 20.03 -14.69 7.67
CA ILE A 273 21.30 -15.30 8.08
C ILE A 273 20.99 -16.69 8.62
N PHE A 274 21.64 -17.69 8.06
CA PHE A 274 21.36 -19.08 8.37
C PHE A 274 22.62 -19.92 8.42
N GLU A 275 22.53 -21.04 9.12
CA GLU A 275 23.57 -22.05 9.22
C GLU A 275 23.09 -23.33 8.54
N LYS A 276 23.84 -23.76 7.52
CA LYS A 276 23.58 -24.99 6.78
C LYS A 276 24.87 -25.77 6.60
N ASN A 277 24.87 -27.03 7.04
CA ASN A 277 26.03 -27.93 6.96
C ASN A 277 27.31 -27.33 7.59
N GLY A 278 27.16 -26.57 8.70
CA GLY A 278 28.28 -25.91 9.39
C GLY A 278 28.86 -24.68 8.68
N GLN A 279 28.26 -24.25 7.57
CA GLN A 279 28.60 -23.00 6.89
C GLN A 279 27.52 -21.94 7.14
N ILE A 280 27.97 -20.71 7.36
CA ILE A 280 27.09 -19.57 7.58
C ILE A 280 26.84 -18.90 6.24
N GLY A 281 25.56 -18.82 5.87
CA GLY A 281 25.11 -18.24 4.61
C GLY A 281 24.32 -16.95 4.84
N ARG A 282 24.36 -16.08 3.83
CA ARG A 282 23.50 -14.89 3.72
C ARG A 282 22.58 -15.03 2.53
N ASP A 283 21.31 -14.75 2.73
CA ASP A 283 20.35 -14.63 1.64
C ASP A 283 19.76 -13.21 1.61
N ARG A 284 20.18 -12.46 0.60
CA ARG A 284 19.71 -11.10 0.28
C ARG A 284 18.61 -11.10 -0.78
N THR A 285 18.10 -12.27 -1.17
CA THR A 285 17.12 -12.39 -2.25
C THR A 285 15.76 -11.91 -1.79
N ASP A 286 15.32 -10.82 -2.40
CA ASP A 286 14.03 -10.17 -2.16
C ASP A 286 12.83 -11.11 -2.41
N SER A 287 11.81 -11.05 -1.54
CA SER A 287 10.63 -11.92 -1.58
C SER A 287 9.88 -11.81 -2.92
N PHE A 288 9.85 -10.62 -3.53
CA PHE A 288 9.23 -10.41 -4.84
C PHE A 288 10.01 -11.07 -5.99
N VAL A 289 11.34 -11.11 -5.89
CA VAL A 289 12.17 -11.77 -6.89
C VAL A 289 11.93 -13.28 -6.84
N ARG A 290 11.81 -13.85 -5.63
CA ARG A 290 11.46 -15.27 -5.46
C ARG A 290 10.07 -15.59 -5.99
N LEU A 291 9.08 -14.74 -5.72
CA LEU A 291 7.73 -14.91 -6.25
C LEU A 291 7.72 -14.89 -7.78
N LYS A 292 8.48 -13.97 -8.38
CA LYS A 292 8.63 -13.91 -9.85
C LYS A 292 9.29 -15.19 -10.38
N ILE A 293 10.36 -15.67 -9.73
CA ILE A 293 11.06 -16.88 -10.14
C ILE A 293 10.15 -18.10 -9.99
N SER A 294 9.46 -18.25 -8.87
CA SER A 294 8.57 -19.40 -8.62
C SER A 294 7.39 -19.44 -9.61
N LEU A 295 6.84 -18.29 -9.98
CA LEU A 295 5.80 -18.20 -11.02
C LEU A 295 6.34 -18.55 -12.42
N LEU A 296 7.56 -18.13 -12.74
CA LEU A 296 8.18 -18.42 -14.04
C LEU A 296 8.66 -19.87 -14.16
N THR A 297 9.12 -20.49 -13.07
CA THR A 297 9.67 -21.85 -13.04
C THR A 297 8.69 -22.91 -12.53
N ALA A 298 7.49 -22.49 -12.09
CA ALA A 298 6.49 -23.32 -11.44
C ALA A 298 7.02 -24.15 -10.24
N ASN A 299 8.13 -23.72 -9.64
CA ASN A 299 8.74 -24.41 -8.50
C ASN A 299 8.44 -23.68 -7.19
N LEU A 300 7.57 -24.27 -6.38
CA LEU A 300 7.15 -23.73 -5.08
C LEU A 300 8.24 -23.83 -4.01
N GLU A 301 9.25 -24.68 -4.19
CA GLU A 301 10.35 -24.83 -3.22
C GLU A 301 11.23 -23.56 -3.13
N VAL A 302 11.24 -22.74 -4.20
CA VAL A 302 11.97 -21.46 -4.25
C VAL A 302 11.36 -20.42 -3.28
N LEU A 303 10.10 -20.58 -2.89
CA LEU A 303 9.43 -19.70 -1.92
C LEU A 303 9.80 -20.04 -0.48
N ARG A 304 10.20 -21.29 -0.20
CA ARG A 304 10.63 -21.76 1.12
C ARG A 304 11.95 -22.54 1.02
N PRO A 305 13.06 -21.86 0.70
CA PRO A 305 14.36 -22.49 0.72
C PRO A 305 14.66 -23.10 2.08
N ASN A 306 15.18 -24.33 2.08
CA ASN A 306 15.58 -25.01 3.30
C ASN A 306 16.92 -24.46 3.78
N TYR A 307 16.82 -23.53 4.74
CA TYR A 307 17.93 -22.83 5.36
C TYR A 307 18.62 -23.61 6.50
N GLY A 308 18.10 -24.77 6.90
CA GLY A 308 18.59 -25.41 8.12
C GLY A 308 18.23 -24.56 9.35
N ARG A 309 19.24 -24.13 10.12
CA ARG A 309 19.03 -23.30 11.31
C ARG A 309 19.06 -21.82 10.92
N VAL A 310 17.94 -21.13 11.09
CA VAL A 310 17.85 -19.67 10.87
C VAL A 310 18.34 -18.95 12.14
N ILE A 311 19.37 -18.13 11.99
CA ILE A 311 19.95 -17.33 13.09
C ILE A 311 19.17 -16.02 13.19
N ALA A 312 18.99 -15.34 12.06
CA ALA A 312 18.25 -14.09 11.98
C ALA A 312 17.49 -13.98 10.64
N SER A 313 16.30 -13.38 10.68
CA SER A 313 15.39 -13.29 9.53
C SER A 313 14.77 -11.91 9.39
N PRO A 314 14.29 -11.54 8.19
CA PRO A 314 13.59 -10.28 7.94
C PRO A 314 12.13 -10.32 8.43
N THR A 315 11.91 -10.66 9.71
CA THR A 315 10.60 -10.73 10.36
C THR A 315 10.17 -9.38 10.93
N ALA A 316 8.86 -9.10 10.90
CA ALA A 316 8.30 -7.85 11.43
C ALA A 316 8.50 -7.70 12.95
N GLU A 317 8.76 -8.79 13.65
CA GLU A 317 9.13 -8.79 15.08
C GLU A 317 10.51 -8.17 15.36
N GLY A 318 11.36 -8.00 14.35
CA GLY A 318 12.72 -7.49 14.53
C GLY A 318 13.69 -8.48 15.17
N LEU A 319 14.90 -8.02 15.48
CA LEU A 319 15.97 -8.79 16.11
C LEU A 319 15.77 -8.89 17.64
N LYS A 320 15.95 -10.09 18.18
CA LYS A 320 16.06 -10.33 19.63
C LYS A 320 17.49 -10.13 20.11
N LYS A 321 17.68 -9.77 21.38
CA LYS A 321 19.03 -9.64 22.00
C LYS A 321 19.89 -10.88 21.82
N GLU A 322 19.32 -12.06 22.02
CA GLU A 322 19.98 -13.35 21.86
C GLU A 322 20.54 -13.54 20.44
N GLN A 323 19.80 -13.07 19.43
CA GLN A 323 20.23 -13.14 18.03
C GLN A 323 21.36 -12.16 17.75
N ILE A 324 21.31 -10.95 18.33
CA ILE A 324 22.38 -9.94 18.19
C ILE A 324 23.68 -10.45 18.82
N GLU A 325 23.60 -11.07 20.00
CA GLU A 325 24.77 -11.69 20.64
C GLU A 325 25.35 -12.83 19.82
N GLU A 326 24.49 -13.68 19.23
CA GLU A 326 24.95 -14.74 18.33
C GLU A 326 25.61 -14.17 17.06
N LEU A 327 25.05 -13.13 16.46
CA LEU A 327 25.67 -12.43 15.32
C LEU A 327 27.02 -11.82 15.69
N LYS A 328 27.16 -11.27 16.89
CA LYS A 328 28.41 -10.73 17.40
C LYS A 328 29.51 -11.77 17.49
N ARG A 329 29.20 -12.92 18.09
CA ARG A 329 30.14 -14.03 18.15
C ARG A 329 30.61 -14.45 16.75
N LEU A 330 29.70 -14.50 15.77
CA LEU A 330 30.02 -14.93 14.42
C LEU A 330 30.89 -13.94 13.63
N VAL A 331 30.72 -12.64 13.88
CA VAL A 331 31.58 -11.59 13.31
C VAL A 331 32.96 -11.63 13.96
N GLU A 332 33.03 -11.77 15.30
CA GLU A 332 34.29 -11.88 16.04
C GLU A 332 35.10 -13.14 15.65
N GLU A 333 34.42 -14.26 15.40
CA GLU A 333 35.02 -15.49 14.88
C GLU A 333 35.45 -15.41 13.40
N GLY A 334 35.20 -14.29 12.72
CA GLY A 334 35.54 -14.09 11.31
C GLY A 334 34.70 -14.93 10.33
N LYS A 335 33.61 -15.55 10.81
CA LYS A 335 32.70 -16.36 9.98
C LYS A 335 31.67 -15.51 9.23
N LEU A 336 31.57 -14.22 9.56
CA LEU A 336 30.59 -13.30 9.01
C LEU A 336 31.18 -11.89 8.86
N GLU A 337 30.96 -11.23 7.72
CA GLU A 337 31.43 -9.85 7.51
C GLU A 337 30.63 -8.85 8.36
N ASN A 338 31.27 -7.80 8.89
CA ASN A 338 30.60 -6.77 9.69
C ASN A 338 29.82 -5.75 8.84
N ARG A 339 28.87 -6.24 8.02
CA ARG A 339 27.98 -5.43 7.17
C ARG A 339 26.64 -6.12 7.05
N PHE A 340 25.60 -5.45 7.54
CA PHE A 340 24.24 -5.97 7.61
C PHE A 340 23.29 -5.03 6.88
N LEU A 341 22.32 -5.59 6.17
CA LEU A 341 21.22 -4.80 5.64
C LEU A 341 20.18 -4.60 6.73
N ARG A 342 19.90 -3.36 7.11
CA ARG A 342 18.78 -2.98 7.98
C ARG A 342 17.66 -2.38 7.16
N LYS A 343 16.42 -2.84 7.41
CA LYS A 343 15.21 -2.25 6.86
C LYS A 343 14.71 -1.13 7.77
N LYS A 344 14.62 0.08 7.24
CA LYS A 344 13.90 1.18 7.90
C LYS A 344 12.40 0.97 7.74
N ALA A 345 11.65 1.14 8.82
CA ALA A 345 10.20 1.15 8.77
C ALA A 345 9.72 2.29 7.86
N MET A 346 8.72 2.01 7.03
CA MET A 346 8.09 3.05 6.24
C MET A 346 7.15 3.85 7.16
N PRO A 347 7.21 5.20 7.16
CA PRO A 347 6.30 5.98 7.98
C PRO A 347 4.87 5.82 7.46
N PHE A 348 4.02 5.19 8.24
CA PHE A 348 2.65 4.82 7.87
C PHE A 348 1.61 5.68 8.58
N ALA A 349 1.96 6.30 9.70
CA ALA A 349 1.11 7.26 10.42
C ALA A 349 0.58 8.40 9.52
N PRO A 350 1.36 8.97 8.57
CA PRO A 350 0.84 9.97 7.63
C PRO A 350 -0.28 9.45 6.74
N ALA A 351 -0.21 8.19 6.29
CA ALA A 351 -1.27 7.59 5.47
C ALA A 351 -2.54 7.35 6.30
N LEU A 352 -2.39 6.94 7.56
CA LEU A 352 -3.49 6.84 8.51
C LEU A 352 -4.18 8.20 8.72
N PHE A 353 -3.38 9.25 8.95
CA PHE A 353 -3.88 10.60 9.13
C PHE A 353 -4.60 11.13 7.88
N ILE A 354 -4.04 10.94 6.68
CA ILE A 354 -4.71 11.30 5.43
C ILE A 354 -6.03 10.54 5.28
N GLY A 355 -6.04 9.24 5.61
CA GLY A 355 -7.26 8.42 5.59
C GLY A 355 -8.35 8.94 6.52
N PHE A 356 -7.97 9.40 7.73
CA PHE A 356 -8.87 10.09 8.65
C PHE A 356 -9.42 11.40 8.06
N LEU A 357 -8.56 12.24 7.45
CA LEU A 357 -9.00 13.50 6.83
C LEU A 357 -9.97 13.25 5.66
N ILE A 358 -9.69 12.24 4.84
CA ILE A 358 -10.59 11.79 3.78
C ILE A 358 -11.92 11.34 4.38
N ALA A 359 -11.90 10.50 5.42
CA ALA A 359 -13.10 10.05 6.09
C ALA A 359 -13.90 11.22 6.68
N TYR A 360 -13.22 12.26 7.17
CA TYR A 360 -13.89 13.40 7.76
C TYR A 360 -14.51 14.35 6.71
N PHE A 361 -13.79 14.69 5.64
CA PHE A 361 -14.22 15.69 4.67
C PHE A 361 -14.95 15.11 3.46
N TRP A 362 -14.55 13.93 3.00
CA TRP A 362 -15.11 13.30 1.81
C TRP A 362 -16.11 12.21 2.15
N GLY A 363 -15.74 11.34 3.09
CA GLY A 363 -16.47 10.12 3.38
C GLY A 363 -15.67 8.87 3.00
N ASP A 364 -16.33 7.89 2.41
CA ASP A 364 -15.73 6.60 2.06
C ASP A 364 -15.33 6.53 0.57
N ILE A 365 -14.03 6.63 0.25
CA ILE A 365 -13.56 6.54 -1.14
C ILE A 365 -13.81 5.15 -1.72
N PHE A 366 -13.70 4.09 -0.91
CA PHE A 366 -13.89 2.74 -1.41
C PHE A 366 -15.34 2.53 -1.87
N TRP A 367 -16.31 3.01 -1.09
CA TRP A 367 -17.71 3.02 -1.49
C TRP A 367 -17.94 3.85 -2.76
N TRP A 368 -17.26 5.00 -2.91
CA TRP A 368 -17.33 5.81 -4.13
C TRP A 368 -16.86 5.01 -5.36
N ILE A 369 -15.75 4.28 -5.23
CA ILE A 369 -15.22 3.42 -6.29
C ILE A 369 -16.24 2.32 -6.61
N GLN A 370 -16.85 1.69 -5.60
CA GLN A 370 -17.86 0.66 -5.82
C GLN A 370 -19.07 1.18 -6.59
N LEU A 371 -19.60 2.35 -6.22
CA LEU A 371 -20.70 2.98 -6.94
C LEU A 371 -20.32 3.26 -8.40
N LYS A 372 -19.12 3.80 -8.64
CA LYS A 372 -18.64 4.07 -10.01
C LYS A 372 -18.46 2.80 -10.83
N ILE A 373 -17.99 1.71 -10.23
CA ILE A 373 -17.90 0.39 -10.89
C ILE A 373 -19.29 -0.16 -11.21
N ALA A 374 -20.27 0.08 -10.34
CA ALA A 374 -21.67 -0.29 -10.55
C ALA A 374 -22.40 0.62 -11.56
N GLY A 375 -21.74 1.66 -12.08
CA GLY A 375 -22.31 2.62 -13.03
C GLY A 375 -23.16 3.73 -12.39
N LEU A 376 -23.03 3.95 -11.08
CA LEU A 376 -23.72 4.97 -10.29
C LEU A 376 -22.83 6.20 -10.02
#